data_AF-A0A2E0ZH60-F1
#
_entry.id   AF-A0A2E0ZH60-F1
#
_cell.length_a   1.000
_cell.length_b   1.000
_cell.length_c   1.000
_cell.angle_alpha   90.00
_cell.angle_beta   90.00
_cell.angle_gamma   90.00
#
_symmetry.space_group_name_H-M   'P 1'
#
loop_
_entity.id
_entity.type
_entity.pdbx_description
1 polymer ?
#
loop_
_entity_poly.entity_id
_entity_poly.type
_entity_poly.pdbx_seq_one_letter_code
_entity_poly.pdbx_strand_id
1 'polypeptide(L)'
;MSDQPWASGISEILKHGLSLLDKDTDTNRRLAMISIDNAVELMIKTYLGLPKRVVGFKISRKELSEINSGFPDLLDGLEKYGVGKLKGLNLGEIEWYHRLRNELYHNGNGLTVEREKVLVYSELAKLLFNNLFGYEIIHEPTNEEILGLFLRKMATLMSLAPIHMLPIYSQNGIVDKDVEKRIAKLYEIREKIVLGENGYGMLLNKKTIFEAEELIVFLDKNTIELKENLQEFETLTEQYLSLKIERTALEASLPALKEQMDRLKGRIDDLLNKNLLSCPLCGQPISEDHRAVVLLELQSEGRAIGDRYRANQQTIQALSSSIKHLETLTLRNPTDPT
;
A
#
# COMPACT_ATOMS: atom_id res chain seq x y z
N MET A 1 16.22 -27.80 -14.24
CA MET A 1 16.94 -28.92 -13.58
C MET A 1 16.10 -30.15 -13.80
N SER A 2 16.68 -31.23 -14.33
CA SER A 2 15.92 -32.45 -14.63
C SER A 2 15.57 -33.17 -13.34
N ASP A 3 14.29 -33.50 -13.14
CA ASP A 3 13.86 -34.38 -12.05
C ASP A 3 14.72 -35.64 -12.04
N GLN A 4 15.38 -35.92 -10.92
CA GLN A 4 16.14 -37.15 -10.78
C GLN A 4 15.17 -38.34 -10.90
N PRO A 5 15.48 -39.38 -11.67
CA PRO A 5 14.53 -40.46 -11.94
C PRO A 5 13.98 -41.16 -10.69
N TRP A 6 14.75 -41.14 -9.58
CA TRP A 6 14.34 -41.72 -8.30
C TRP A 6 13.48 -40.78 -7.43
N ALA A 7 13.44 -39.48 -7.72
CA ALA A 7 12.68 -38.50 -6.95
C ALA A 7 11.35 -38.09 -7.62
N SER A 8 11.15 -38.43 -8.90
CA SER A 8 9.98 -38.01 -9.69
C SER A 8 8.64 -38.43 -9.09
N GLY A 9 8.48 -39.73 -8.76
CA GLY A 9 7.25 -40.25 -8.15
C GLY A 9 6.98 -39.67 -6.77
N ILE A 10 8.04 -39.40 -5.98
CA ILE A 10 7.90 -38.76 -4.67
C ILE A 10 7.45 -37.30 -4.81
N SER A 11 8.06 -36.58 -5.77
CA SER A 11 7.68 -35.22 -6.11
C SER A 11 6.22 -35.14 -6.56
N GLU A 12 5.75 -36.10 -7.35
CA GLU A 12 4.34 -36.18 -7.76
C GLU A 12 3.40 -36.31 -6.56
N ILE A 13 3.67 -37.25 -5.65
CA ILE A 13 2.85 -37.47 -4.45
C ILE A 13 2.84 -36.22 -3.56
N LEU A 14 4.02 -35.61 -3.33
CA LEU A 14 4.11 -34.39 -2.53
C LEU A 14 3.35 -33.23 -3.19
N LYS A 15 3.52 -33.02 -4.50
CA LYS A 15 2.77 -32.00 -5.26
C LYS A 15 1.27 -32.21 -5.19
N HIS A 16 0.80 -33.45 -5.28
CA HIS A 16 -0.62 -33.76 -5.12
C HIS A 16 -1.11 -33.43 -3.70
N GLY A 17 -0.35 -33.80 -2.67
CA GLY A 17 -0.63 -33.43 -1.28
C GLY A 17 -0.74 -31.92 -1.08
N LEU A 18 0.13 -31.15 -1.73
CA LEU A 18 0.12 -29.69 -1.70
C LEU A 18 -1.12 -29.12 -2.41
N SER A 19 -1.47 -29.61 -3.61
CA SER A 19 -2.63 -29.11 -4.38
C SER A 19 -3.98 -29.31 -3.69
N LEU A 20 -4.06 -30.28 -2.77
CA LEU A 20 -5.29 -30.47 -1.99
C LEU A 20 -5.55 -29.27 -1.07
N LEU A 21 -4.51 -28.50 -0.70
CA LEU A 21 -4.63 -27.33 0.18
C LEU A 21 -5.15 -26.08 -0.54
N ASP A 22 -5.23 -26.10 -1.88
CA ASP A 22 -5.76 -25.02 -2.73
C ASP A 22 -7.24 -24.77 -2.42
N LYS A 23 -7.99 -25.86 -2.21
CA LYS A 23 -9.37 -25.82 -1.75
C LYS A 23 -9.45 -26.29 -0.31
N ASP A 24 -9.61 -25.32 0.59
CA ASP A 24 -9.58 -25.57 2.02
C ASP A 24 -10.87 -26.24 2.54
N THR A 25 -10.83 -27.56 2.70
CA THR A 25 -11.92 -28.36 3.29
C THR A 25 -11.36 -29.42 4.23
N ASP A 26 -12.14 -29.85 5.22
CA ASP A 26 -11.70 -30.89 6.17
C ASP A 26 -11.25 -32.19 5.49
N THR A 27 -11.95 -32.61 4.45
CA THR A 27 -11.56 -33.77 3.64
C THR A 27 -10.23 -33.54 2.95
N ASN A 28 -10.04 -32.38 2.32
CA ASN A 28 -8.79 -32.08 1.62
C ASN A 28 -7.62 -31.94 2.59
N ARG A 29 -7.79 -31.31 3.76
CA ARG A 29 -6.74 -31.22 4.78
C ARG A 29 -6.30 -32.61 5.27
N ARG A 30 -7.25 -33.53 5.48
CA ARG A 30 -6.92 -34.93 5.84
C ARG A 30 -6.17 -35.63 4.71
N LEU A 31 -6.66 -35.57 3.47
CA LEU A 31 -6.01 -36.19 2.32
C LEU A 31 -4.63 -35.59 2.03
N ALA A 32 -4.47 -34.29 2.23
CA ALA A 32 -3.19 -33.59 2.14
C ALA A 32 -2.20 -34.12 3.18
N MET A 33 -2.62 -34.16 4.46
CA MET A 33 -1.79 -34.70 5.55
C MET A 33 -1.29 -36.12 5.25
N ILE A 34 -2.18 -36.97 4.74
CA ILE A 34 -1.87 -38.36 4.36
C ILE A 34 -0.87 -38.40 3.21
N SER A 35 -1.13 -37.63 2.16
CA SER A 35 -0.30 -37.62 0.95
C SER A 35 1.11 -37.07 1.25
N ILE A 36 1.19 -36.01 2.07
CA ILE A 36 2.45 -35.41 2.51
C ILE A 36 3.25 -36.41 3.35
N ASP A 37 2.62 -37.06 4.33
CA ASP A 37 3.29 -38.05 5.18
C ASP A 37 3.81 -39.25 4.38
N ASN A 38 3.00 -39.77 3.46
CA ASN A 38 3.40 -40.85 2.56
C ASN A 38 4.59 -40.42 1.68
N ALA A 39 4.59 -39.16 1.20
CA ALA A 39 5.73 -38.63 0.48
C ALA A 39 6.98 -38.62 1.36
N VAL A 40 6.90 -38.11 2.59
CA VAL A 40 8.03 -38.08 3.55
C VAL A 40 8.59 -39.49 3.79
N GLU A 41 7.74 -40.47 4.06
CA GLU A 41 8.18 -41.85 4.26
C GLU A 41 8.92 -42.39 3.02
N LEU A 42 8.38 -42.16 1.83
CA LEU A 42 8.98 -42.57 0.56
C LEU A 42 10.29 -41.82 0.26
N MET A 43 10.42 -40.54 0.63
CA MET A 43 11.64 -39.77 0.49
C MET A 43 12.79 -40.45 1.25
N ILE A 44 12.55 -40.80 2.51
CA ILE A 44 13.55 -41.39 3.40
C ILE A 44 13.92 -42.79 2.91
N LYS A 45 12.93 -43.64 2.62
CA LYS A 45 13.13 -44.99 2.06
C LYS A 45 13.96 -44.96 0.79
N THR A 46 13.61 -44.05 -0.12
CA THR A 46 14.30 -43.91 -1.40
C THR A 46 15.74 -43.47 -1.19
N TYR A 47 15.96 -42.40 -0.41
CA TYR A 47 17.30 -41.88 -0.15
C TYR A 47 18.24 -42.94 0.47
N LEU A 48 17.78 -43.65 1.49
CA LEU A 48 18.56 -44.71 2.15
C LEU A 48 18.78 -45.93 1.25
N GLY A 49 17.87 -46.18 0.30
CA GLY A 49 17.98 -47.25 -0.70
C GLY A 49 18.83 -46.89 -1.93
N LEU A 50 19.28 -45.64 -2.09
CA LEU A 50 20.03 -45.23 -3.27
C LEU A 50 21.41 -45.93 -3.35
N PRO A 51 21.93 -46.17 -4.57
CA PRO A 51 23.26 -46.77 -4.74
C PRO A 51 24.35 -45.91 -4.10
N LYS A 52 25.42 -46.56 -3.59
CA LYS A 52 26.62 -45.88 -3.02
C LYS A 52 27.19 -44.77 -3.93
N ARG A 53 27.06 -44.91 -5.25
CA ARG A 53 27.54 -43.90 -6.22
C ARG A 53 26.79 -42.57 -6.14
N VAL A 54 25.57 -42.57 -5.59
CA VAL A 54 24.72 -41.39 -5.43
C VAL A 54 24.87 -40.80 -4.03
N VAL A 55 24.82 -41.64 -2.99
CA VAL A 55 24.76 -41.19 -1.58
C VAL A 55 26.08 -41.30 -0.81
N GLY A 56 27.11 -41.94 -1.38
CA GLY A 56 28.44 -42.06 -0.77
C GLY A 56 28.58 -43.18 0.28
N PHE A 57 27.48 -43.63 0.89
CA PHE A 57 27.46 -44.73 1.86
C PHE A 57 26.90 -46.03 1.27
N LYS A 58 27.05 -47.14 2.00
CA LYS A 58 26.48 -48.45 1.65
C LYS A 58 25.78 -49.03 2.86
N ILE A 59 24.49 -49.30 2.74
CA ILE A 59 23.70 -50.03 3.73
C ILE A 59 23.59 -51.48 3.26
N SER A 60 23.70 -52.44 4.19
CA SER A 60 23.50 -53.85 3.86
C SER A 60 22.02 -54.14 3.58
N ARG A 61 21.68 -55.18 2.80
CA ARG A 61 20.27 -55.53 2.57
C ARG A 61 19.51 -55.86 3.85
N LYS A 62 20.20 -56.51 4.80
CA LYS A 62 19.62 -56.86 6.10
C LYS A 62 19.29 -55.61 6.90
N GLU A 63 20.26 -54.71 7.04
CA GLU A 63 20.09 -53.45 7.76
C GLU A 63 19.06 -52.53 7.10
N LEU A 64 19.03 -52.46 5.76
CA LEU A 64 18.00 -51.69 5.05
C LEU A 64 16.60 -52.27 5.28
N SER A 65 16.48 -53.60 5.43
CA SER A 65 15.20 -54.23 5.78
C SER A 65 14.77 -53.92 7.22
N GLU A 66 15.72 -53.81 8.15
CA GLU A 66 15.47 -53.40 9.54
C GLU A 66 15.08 -51.92 9.60
N ILE A 67 15.80 -51.04 8.91
CA ILE A 67 15.46 -49.61 8.80
C ILE A 67 14.05 -49.40 8.22
N ASN A 68 13.59 -50.28 7.33
CA ASN A 68 12.29 -50.18 6.69
C ASN A 68 11.13 -50.79 7.51
N SER A 69 11.35 -51.29 8.74
CA SER A 69 10.29 -51.92 9.54
C SER A 69 9.24 -50.95 10.07
N GLY A 70 9.61 -49.68 10.27
CA GLY A 70 8.72 -48.67 10.81
C GLY A 70 9.24 -47.26 10.59
N PHE A 71 8.36 -46.27 10.79
CA PHE A 71 8.74 -44.87 10.63
C PHE A 71 9.84 -44.40 11.60
N PRO A 72 9.83 -44.78 12.90
CA PRO A 72 10.95 -44.47 13.79
C PRO A 72 12.29 -45.04 13.29
N ASP A 73 12.29 -46.28 12.80
CA ASP A 73 13.50 -46.92 12.25
C ASP A 73 14.03 -46.20 11.00
N LEU A 74 13.15 -45.60 10.19
CA LEU A 74 13.52 -44.75 9.06
C LEU A 74 14.21 -43.46 9.51
N LEU A 75 13.71 -42.82 10.57
CA LEU A 75 14.33 -41.62 11.14
C LEU A 75 15.70 -41.93 11.73
N ASP A 76 15.83 -43.04 12.46
CA ASP A 76 17.10 -43.52 13.02
C ASP A 76 18.11 -43.84 11.90
N GLY A 77 17.64 -44.50 10.83
CA GLY A 77 18.45 -44.76 9.64
C GLY A 77 18.91 -43.46 8.95
N LEU A 78 18.03 -42.47 8.85
CA LEU A 78 18.34 -41.18 8.28
C LEU A 78 19.31 -40.37 9.15
N GLU A 79 19.15 -40.41 10.46
CA GLU A 79 20.10 -39.80 11.40
C GLU A 79 21.47 -40.48 11.26
N LYS A 80 21.52 -41.81 11.19
CA LYS A 80 22.79 -42.54 11.07
C LYS A 80 23.54 -42.27 9.76
N TYR A 81 22.84 -42.28 8.62
CA TYR A 81 23.48 -42.23 7.30
C TYR A 81 23.39 -40.87 6.60
N GLY A 82 22.49 -40.00 7.05
CA GLY A 82 22.10 -38.77 6.39
C GLY A 82 22.25 -37.50 7.22
N VAL A 83 23.00 -37.49 8.34
CA VAL A 83 23.19 -36.29 9.21
C VAL A 83 23.43 -35.02 8.41
N GLY A 84 24.30 -35.07 7.39
CA GLY A 84 24.65 -33.92 6.55
C GLY A 84 23.49 -33.36 5.71
N LYS A 85 22.38 -34.12 5.61
CA LYS A 85 21.12 -33.73 4.94
C LYS A 85 20.05 -33.26 5.92
N LEU A 86 20.32 -33.18 7.22
CA LEU A 86 19.33 -32.78 8.22
C LEU A 86 19.43 -31.30 8.63
N LYS A 87 20.18 -30.49 7.86
CA LYS A 87 20.34 -29.07 8.17
C LYS A 87 18.97 -28.36 8.20
N GLY A 88 18.64 -27.76 9.34
CA GLY A 88 17.40 -27.03 9.55
C GLY A 88 16.17 -27.90 9.79
N LEU A 89 16.34 -29.22 10.00
CA LEU A 89 15.26 -30.16 10.28
C LEU A 89 15.41 -30.75 11.68
N ASN A 90 14.28 -30.86 12.38
CA ASN A 90 14.18 -31.57 13.64
C ASN A 90 13.39 -32.87 13.39
N LEU A 91 14.05 -34.03 13.51
CA LEU A 91 13.40 -35.32 13.27
C LEU A 91 12.26 -35.60 14.24
N GLY A 92 12.31 -35.04 15.47
CA GLY A 92 11.21 -35.16 16.43
C GLY A 92 9.94 -34.44 16.00
N GLU A 93 10.05 -33.34 15.24
CA GLU A 93 8.88 -32.66 14.67
C GLU A 93 8.25 -33.49 13.56
N ILE A 94 9.08 -34.07 12.68
CA ILE A 94 8.63 -34.98 11.62
C ILE A 94 7.91 -36.20 12.24
N GLU A 95 8.49 -36.79 13.29
CA GLU A 95 7.87 -37.91 14.01
C GLU A 95 6.52 -37.52 14.65
N TRP A 96 6.45 -36.32 15.24
CA TRP A 96 5.20 -35.81 15.82
C TRP A 96 4.10 -35.68 14.77
N TYR A 97 4.41 -35.13 13.59
CA TYR A 97 3.46 -35.02 12.48
C TYR A 97 3.04 -36.39 11.93
N HIS A 98 3.96 -37.35 11.85
CA HIS A 98 3.61 -38.72 11.48
C HIS A 98 2.62 -39.35 12.47
N ARG A 99 2.81 -39.15 13.78
CA ARG A 99 1.86 -39.61 14.82
C ARG A 99 0.51 -38.91 14.69
N LEU A 100 0.51 -37.59 14.47
CA LEU A 100 -0.71 -36.82 14.22
C LEU A 100 -1.49 -37.38 13.02
N ARG A 101 -0.80 -37.76 11.92
CA ARG A 101 -1.44 -38.43 10.78
C ARG A 101 -2.06 -39.77 11.18
N ASN A 102 -1.38 -40.58 11.98
CA ASN A 102 -1.89 -41.89 12.41
C ASN A 102 -3.17 -41.76 13.26
N GLU A 103 -3.26 -40.73 14.10
CA GLU A 103 -4.46 -40.44 14.90
C GLU A 103 -5.69 -40.11 14.02
N LEU A 104 -5.50 -39.52 12.83
CA LEU A 104 -6.58 -39.22 11.88
C LEU A 104 -7.23 -40.49 11.30
N TYR A 105 -6.55 -41.64 11.31
CA TYR A 105 -7.08 -42.93 10.82
C TYR A 105 -7.72 -43.76 11.92
N HIS A 106 -7.09 -43.82 13.09
CA HIS A 106 -7.47 -44.78 14.12
C HIS A 106 -8.69 -44.37 14.95
N ASN A 107 -9.09 -43.10 14.90
CA ASN A 107 -10.21 -42.61 15.69
C ASN A 107 -11.56 -42.57 14.98
N GLY A 108 -11.69 -42.87 13.68
CA GLY A 108 -12.99 -43.07 12.99
C GLY A 108 -14.05 -41.95 13.03
N ASN A 109 -13.82 -40.86 13.77
CA ASN A 109 -14.85 -39.90 14.21
C ASN A 109 -14.89 -38.62 13.36
N GLY A 110 -14.16 -38.58 12.24
CA GLY A 110 -14.13 -37.39 11.40
C GLY A 110 -13.38 -36.20 12.01
N LEU A 111 -12.50 -36.41 12.99
CA LEU A 111 -11.59 -35.37 13.48
C LEU A 111 -10.82 -34.75 12.30
N THR A 112 -10.94 -33.44 12.15
CA THR A 112 -10.24 -32.67 11.12
C THR A 112 -8.92 -32.16 11.68
N VAL A 113 -7.94 -31.94 10.81
CA VAL A 113 -6.65 -31.35 11.16
C VAL A 113 -6.70 -29.85 10.85
N GLU A 114 -6.15 -29.03 11.75
CA GLU A 114 -6.02 -27.59 11.53
C GLU A 114 -5.16 -27.32 10.29
N ARG A 115 -5.55 -26.32 9.48
CA ARG A 115 -4.85 -25.97 8.24
C ARG A 115 -3.39 -25.65 8.51
N GLU A 116 -3.13 -24.90 9.57
CA GLU A 116 -1.81 -24.45 10.00
C GLU A 116 -0.88 -25.64 10.24
N LYS A 117 -1.38 -26.72 10.86
CA LYS A 117 -0.60 -27.95 11.10
C LYS A 117 -0.20 -28.62 9.79
N VAL A 118 -1.12 -28.70 8.83
CA VAL A 118 -0.82 -29.30 7.51
C VAL A 118 0.17 -28.44 6.72
N LEU A 119 0.03 -27.11 6.79
CA LEU A 119 0.95 -26.18 6.14
C LEU A 119 2.37 -26.29 6.71
N VAL A 120 2.52 -26.28 8.03
CA VAL A 120 3.85 -26.45 8.66
C VAL A 120 4.46 -27.78 8.26
N TYR A 121 3.70 -28.89 8.30
CA TYR A 121 4.25 -30.18 7.90
C TYR A 121 4.64 -30.22 6.41
N SER A 122 3.88 -29.54 5.56
CA SER A 122 4.17 -29.43 4.13
C SER A 122 5.49 -28.69 3.87
N GLU A 123 5.81 -27.65 4.65
CA GLU A 123 7.08 -26.92 4.53
C GLU A 123 8.25 -27.77 5.04
N LEU A 124 8.06 -28.51 6.13
CA LEU A 124 9.05 -29.49 6.60
C LEU A 124 9.31 -30.58 5.54
N ALA A 125 8.27 -31.08 4.87
CA ALA A 125 8.40 -32.06 3.81
C ALA A 125 9.13 -31.51 2.58
N LYS A 126 8.85 -30.26 2.17
CA LYS A 126 9.58 -29.58 1.08
C LYS A 126 11.06 -29.39 1.43
N LEU A 127 11.36 -28.98 2.66
CA LEU A 127 12.73 -28.80 3.12
C LEU A 127 13.49 -30.13 3.16
N LEU A 128 12.86 -31.20 3.67
CA LEU A 128 13.40 -32.55 3.64
C LEU A 128 13.67 -33.01 2.21
N PHE A 129 12.72 -32.83 1.30
CA PHE A 129 12.88 -33.18 -0.10
C PHE A 129 14.09 -32.47 -0.73
N ASN A 130 14.20 -31.15 -0.53
CA ASN A 130 15.32 -30.36 -1.04
C ASN A 130 16.66 -30.84 -0.47
N ASN A 131 16.71 -31.10 0.85
CA ASN A 131 17.94 -31.56 1.47
C ASN A 131 18.39 -32.93 0.93
N LEU A 132 17.47 -33.87 0.74
CA LEU A 132 17.79 -35.22 0.26
C LEU A 132 18.17 -35.25 -1.22
N PHE A 133 17.42 -34.55 -2.09
CA PHE A 133 17.56 -34.67 -3.55
C PHE A 133 18.24 -33.48 -4.23
N GLY A 134 18.42 -32.37 -3.52
CA GLY A 134 19.17 -31.20 -3.97
C GLY A 134 18.42 -30.28 -4.92
N TYR A 135 17.08 -30.31 -4.92
CA TYR A 135 16.24 -29.36 -5.65
C TYR A 135 14.90 -29.13 -4.95
N GLU A 136 14.32 -27.96 -5.17
CA GLU A 136 13.07 -27.55 -4.52
C GLU A 136 11.83 -28.09 -5.23
N ILE A 137 10.82 -28.47 -4.44
CA ILE A 137 9.48 -28.73 -4.97
C ILE A 137 8.80 -27.40 -5.21
N ILE A 138 8.64 -27.07 -6.49
CA ILE A 138 7.78 -25.98 -6.91
C ILE A 138 6.38 -26.58 -7.13
N HIS A 139 5.45 -26.20 -6.25
CA HIS A 139 4.03 -26.37 -6.55
C HIS A 139 3.61 -25.18 -7.42
N GLU A 140 3.39 -25.44 -8.71
CA GLU A 140 2.85 -24.42 -9.58
C GLU A 140 1.35 -24.30 -9.34
N PRO A 141 0.82 -23.07 -9.17
CA PRO A 141 -0.60 -22.87 -9.04
C PRO A 141 -1.31 -23.46 -10.27
N THR A 142 -2.47 -24.06 -10.05
CA THR A 142 -3.25 -24.64 -11.14
C THR A 142 -3.68 -23.57 -12.14
N ASN A 143 -4.07 -23.98 -13.34
CA ASN A 143 -4.60 -23.03 -14.32
C ASN A 143 -5.85 -22.31 -13.80
N GLU A 144 -6.69 -22.97 -12.99
CA GLU A 144 -7.84 -22.31 -12.35
C GLU A 144 -7.41 -21.27 -11.31
N GLU A 145 -6.36 -21.55 -10.54
CA GLU A 145 -5.84 -20.59 -9.56
C GLU A 145 -5.19 -19.38 -10.22
N ILE A 146 -4.39 -19.59 -11.27
CA ILE A 146 -3.81 -18.49 -12.05
C ILE A 146 -4.93 -17.66 -12.68
N LEU A 147 -5.98 -18.28 -13.21
CA LEU A 147 -7.16 -17.59 -13.72
C LEU A 147 -7.85 -16.75 -12.64
N GLY A 148 -8.10 -17.35 -11.47
CA GLY A 148 -8.71 -16.65 -10.35
C GLY A 148 -7.88 -15.46 -9.85
N LEU A 149 -6.55 -15.64 -9.74
CA LEU A 149 -5.61 -14.59 -9.39
C LEU A 149 -5.63 -13.46 -10.43
N PHE A 150 -5.57 -13.81 -11.71
CA PHE A 150 -5.61 -12.84 -12.80
C PHE A 150 -6.90 -12.04 -12.79
N LEU A 151 -8.07 -12.67 -12.66
CA LEU A 151 -9.35 -11.98 -12.64
C LEU A 151 -9.46 -11.00 -11.45
N ARG A 152 -8.94 -11.37 -10.27
CA ARG A 152 -8.88 -10.46 -9.11
C ARG A 152 -7.96 -9.27 -9.37
N LYS A 153 -6.73 -9.51 -9.87
CA LYS A 153 -5.79 -8.44 -10.22
C LYS A 153 -6.37 -7.53 -11.30
N MET A 154 -7.03 -8.09 -12.32
CA MET A 154 -7.72 -7.32 -13.35
C MET A 154 -8.84 -6.45 -12.80
N ALA A 155 -9.62 -6.92 -11.81
CA ALA A 155 -10.64 -6.09 -11.17
C ALA A 155 -10.03 -4.85 -10.51
N THR A 156 -8.91 -5.00 -9.80
CA THR A 156 -8.16 -3.88 -9.23
C THR A 156 -7.59 -2.97 -10.31
N LEU A 157 -6.92 -3.53 -11.32
CA LEU A 157 -6.34 -2.77 -12.42
C LEU A 157 -7.40 -1.95 -13.16
N MET A 158 -8.58 -2.52 -13.41
CA MET A 158 -9.69 -1.83 -14.05
C MET A 158 -10.25 -0.67 -13.23
N SER A 159 -10.17 -0.74 -11.91
CA SER A 159 -10.59 0.36 -11.04
C SER A 159 -9.61 1.53 -11.06
N LEU A 160 -8.31 1.24 -11.18
CA LEU A 160 -7.24 2.24 -11.22
C LEU A 160 -7.05 2.83 -12.62
N ALA A 161 -7.17 1.98 -13.65
CA ALA A 161 -6.95 2.35 -15.04
C ALA A 161 -7.96 1.70 -15.98
N PRO A 162 -9.20 2.21 -16.01
CA PRO A 162 -10.20 1.80 -16.98
C PRO A 162 -9.68 1.94 -18.42
N ILE A 163 -9.93 0.95 -19.27
CA ILE A 163 -9.39 0.91 -20.64
C ILE A 163 -9.66 2.19 -21.46
N HIS A 164 -10.83 2.80 -21.30
CA HIS A 164 -11.22 4.03 -22.01
C HIS A 164 -10.48 5.28 -21.49
N MET A 165 -9.91 5.23 -20.28
CA MET A 165 -9.14 6.32 -19.69
C MET A 165 -7.65 6.25 -20.02
N LEU A 166 -7.13 5.10 -20.46
CA LEU A 166 -5.70 4.93 -20.77
C LEU A 166 -5.13 5.98 -21.74
N PRO A 167 -5.81 6.33 -22.86
CA PRO A 167 -5.30 7.36 -23.76
C PRO A 167 -5.18 8.73 -23.06
N ILE A 168 -6.14 9.04 -22.17
CA ILE A 168 -6.16 10.30 -21.41
C ILE A 168 -5.00 10.30 -20.41
N TYR A 169 -4.75 9.20 -19.70
CA TYR A 169 -3.63 9.10 -18.77
C TYR A 169 -2.30 9.28 -19.47
N SER A 170 -2.14 8.70 -20.66
CA SER A 170 -0.92 8.88 -21.45
C SER A 170 -0.75 10.32 -21.95
N GLN A 171 -1.82 10.95 -22.44
CA GLN A 171 -1.79 12.34 -22.91
C GLN A 171 -1.43 13.33 -21.80
N ASN A 172 -1.81 13.03 -20.55
CA ASN A 172 -1.53 13.86 -19.39
C ASN A 172 -0.24 13.46 -18.65
N GLY A 173 0.56 12.53 -19.19
CA GLY A 173 1.83 12.11 -18.59
C GLY A 173 1.71 11.29 -17.31
N ILE A 174 0.50 10.84 -16.95
CA ILE A 174 0.26 9.99 -15.76
C ILE A 174 0.89 8.60 -15.96
N VAL A 175 0.85 8.11 -17.19
CA VAL A 175 1.51 6.87 -17.61
C VAL A 175 2.26 7.11 -18.91
N ASP A 176 3.41 6.44 -19.09
CA ASP A 176 4.12 6.48 -20.36
C ASP A 176 3.49 5.53 -21.40
N LYS A 177 4.00 5.60 -22.64
CA LYS A 177 3.53 4.77 -23.76
C LYS A 177 3.84 3.28 -23.60
N ASP A 178 4.81 2.90 -22.78
CA ASP A 178 5.13 1.50 -22.50
C ASP A 178 4.12 0.91 -21.51
N VAL A 179 3.87 1.61 -20.40
CA VAL A 179 2.86 1.28 -19.40
C VAL A 179 1.48 1.17 -20.04
N GLU A 180 1.10 2.12 -20.91
CA GLU A 180 -0.17 2.07 -21.65
C GLU A 180 -0.31 0.76 -22.45
N LYS A 181 0.73 0.36 -23.20
CA LYS A 181 0.73 -0.87 -23.99
C LYS A 181 0.63 -2.12 -23.13
N ARG A 182 1.36 -2.14 -22.01
CA ARG A 182 1.35 -3.28 -21.07
C ARG A 182 -0.02 -3.47 -20.44
N ILE A 183 -0.69 -2.39 -20.02
CA ILE A 183 -2.06 -2.46 -19.51
C ILE A 183 -3.02 -2.92 -20.62
N ALA A 184 -2.93 -2.36 -21.82
CA ALA A 184 -3.77 -2.75 -22.95
C ALA A 184 -3.66 -4.25 -23.28
N LYS A 185 -2.45 -4.81 -23.20
CA LYS A 185 -2.22 -6.26 -23.37
C LYS A 185 -2.92 -7.10 -22.31
N LEU A 186 -2.96 -6.67 -21.05
CA LEU A 186 -3.69 -7.38 -19.99
C LEU A 186 -5.22 -7.36 -20.25
N TYR A 187 -5.74 -6.25 -20.77
CA TYR A 187 -7.13 -6.18 -21.23
C TYR A 187 -7.42 -7.16 -22.37
N GLU A 188 -6.53 -7.26 -23.36
CA GLU A 188 -6.66 -8.23 -24.47
C GLU A 188 -6.71 -9.68 -23.93
N ILE A 189 -5.83 -10.03 -22.98
CA ILE A 189 -5.83 -11.36 -22.36
C ILE A 189 -7.16 -11.62 -21.64
N ARG A 190 -7.66 -10.63 -20.89
CA ARG A 190 -8.95 -10.73 -20.20
C ARG A 190 -10.11 -10.90 -21.18
N GLU A 191 -10.13 -10.17 -22.28
CA GLU A 191 -11.17 -10.28 -23.31
C GLU A 191 -11.22 -11.69 -23.87
N LYS A 192 -10.08 -12.26 -24.25
CA LYS A 192 -9.98 -13.66 -24.73
C LYS A 192 -10.51 -14.67 -23.70
N ILE A 193 -10.19 -14.47 -22.42
CA ILE A 193 -10.69 -15.30 -21.31
C ILE A 193 -12.22 -15.21 -21.20
N VAL A 194 -12.78 -14.00 -21.24
CA VAL A 194 -14.23 -13.77 -21.09
C VAL A 194 -15.01 -14.32 -22.27
N LEU A 195 -14.46 -14.21 -23.48
CA LEU A 195 -15.03 -14.76 -24.71
C LEU A 195 -14.87 -16.29 -24.82
N GLY A 196 -14.13 -16.92 -23.90
CA GLY A 196 -13.89 -18.36 -23.90
C GLY A 196 -13.03 -18.83 -25.08
N GLU A 197 -12.15 -17.98 -25.60
CA GLU A 197 -11.27 -18.34 -26.71
C GLU A 197 -10.28 -19.43 -26.30
N ASN A 198 -10.10 -20.44 -27.15
CA ASN A 198 -9.12 -21.49 -26.92
C ASN A 198 -7.68 -20.93 -26.91
N GLY A 199 -6.84 -21.38 -25.97
CA GLY A 199 -5.42 -21.03 -25.93
C GLY A 199 -5.02 -19.88 -25.00
N TYR A 200 -5.96 -19.29 -24.24
CA TYR A 200 -5.62 -18.28 -23.22
C TYR A 200 -4.60 -18.78 -22.19
N GLY A 201 -4.57 -20.09 -21.92
CA GLY A 201 -3.61 -20.71 -20.98
C GLY A 201 -2.14 -20.55 -21.38
N MET A 202 -1.82 -20.30 -22.66
CA MET A 202 -0.44 -19.97 -23.06
C MET A 202 -0.07 -18.51 -22.70
N LEU A 203 -1.06 -17.62 -22.70
CA LEU A 203 -0.91 -16.20 -22.40
C LEU A 203 -1.01 -15.91 -20.89
N LEU A 204 -1.78 -16.74 -20.18
CA LEU A 204 -2.06 -16.62 -18.76
C LEU A 204 -1.10 -17.51 -17.97
N ASN A 205 -0.08 -16.89 -17.39
CA ASN A 205 0.95 -17.58 -16.61
C ASN A 205 1.44 -16.67 -15.46
N LYS A 206 2.35 -17.17 -14.63
CA LYS A 206 2.92 -16.42 -13.49
C LYS A 206 3.51 -15.07 -13.88
N LYS A 207 4.14 -14.95 -15.06
CA LYS A 207 4.72 -13.69 -15.54
C LYS A 207 3.62 -12.65 -15.79
N THR A 208 2.50 -13.07 -16.36
CA THR A 208 1.33 -12.20 -16.58
C THR A 208 0.72 -11.71 -15.27
N ILE A 209 0.69 -12.57 -14.23
CA ILE A 209 0.25 -12.17 -12.88
C ILE A 209 1.20 -11.13 -12.28
N PHE A 210 2.50 -11.39 -12.35
CA PHE A 210 3.52 -10.47 -11.85
C PHE A 210 3.48 -9.12 -12.56
N GLU A 211 3.30 -9.12 -13.88
CA GLU A 211 3.15 -7.90 -14.68
C GLU A 211 1.91 -7.10 -14.27
N ALA A 212 0.77 -7.75 -14.03
CA ALA A 212 -0.42 -7.08 -13.53
C ALA A 212 -0.21 -6.48 -12.14
N GLU A 213 0.48 -7.21 -11.24
CA GLU A 213 0.79 -6.73 -9.90
C GLU A 213 1.72 -5.53 -9.89
N GLU A 214 2.80 -5.56 -10.68
CA GLU A 214 3.73 -4.44 -10.82
C GLU A 214 3.02 -3.17 -11.31
N LEU A 215 2.15 -3.32 -12.32
CA LEU A 215 1.38 -2.19 -12.86
C LEU A 215 0.37 -1.64 -11.84
N ILE A 216 -0.29 -2.50 -11.06
CA ILE A 216 -1.21 -2.06 -10.00
C ILE A 216 -0.45 -1.25 -8.95
N VAL A 217 0.70 -1.74 -8.47
CA VAL A 217 1.52 -1.03 -7.48
C VAL A 217 1.97 0.33 -8.02
N PHE A 218 2.39 0.40 -9.28
CA PHE A 218 2.76 1.65 -9.94
C PHE A 218 1.58 2.64 -10.00
N LEU A 219 0.40 2.19 -10.46
CA LEU A 219 -0.78 3.03 -10.59
C LEU A 219 -1.33 3.49 -9.23
N ASP A 220 -1.31 2.63 -8.23
CA ASP A 220 -1.72 2.97 -6.85
C ASP A 220 -0.83 4.09 -6.30
N LYS A 221 0.49 3.96 -6.47
CA LYS A 221 1.44 4.98 -6.03
C LYS A 221 1.17 6.34 -6.70
N ASN A 222 1.02 6.36 -8.02
CA ASN A 222 0.71 7.60 -8.75
C ASN A 222 -0.64 8.17 -8.35
N THR A 223 -1.62 7.32 -8.06
CA THR A 223 -2.95 7.76 -7.60
C THR A 223 -2.89 8.42 -6.23
N ILE A 224 -2.06 7.91 -5.32
CA ILE A 224 -1.82 8.53 -4.01
C ILE A 224 -1.16 9.88 -4.18
N GLU A 225 -0.06 9.95 -4.95
CA GLU A 225 0.67 11.20 -5.19
C GLU A 225 -0.21 12.28 -5.85
N LEU A 226 -1.01 11.92 -6.85
CA LEU A 226 -1.96 12.84 -7.47
C LEU A 226 -3.02 13.37 -6.50
N LYS A 227 -3.49 12.53 -5.57
CA LYS A 227 -4.45 12.95 -4.54
C LYS A 227 -3.83 13.92 -3.53
N GLU A 228 -2.59 13.66 -3.13
CA GLU A 228 -1.84 14.55 -2.23
C GLU A 228 -1.61 15.92 -2.89
N ASN A 229 -1.17 15.93 -4.15
CA ASN A 229 -0.98 17.16 -4.92
C ASN A 229 -2.29 17.94 -5.11
N LEU A 230 -3.40 17.25 -5.36
CA LEU A 230 -4.72 17.88 -5.48
C LEU A 230 -5.16 18.53 -4.16
N GLN A 231 -4.95 17.84 -3.03
CA GLN A 231 -5.27 18.36 -1.70
C GLN A 231 -4.41 19.56 -1.32
N GLU A 232 -3.12 19.55 -1.68
CA GLU A 232 -2.24 20.71 -1.50
C GLU A 232 -2.73 21.90 -2.34
N PHE A 233 -3.11 21.67 -3.60
CA PHE A 233 -3.64 22.70 -4.49
C PHE A 233 -4.96 23.31 -3.97
N GLU A 234 -5.87 22.48 -3.46
CA GLU A 234 -7.11 22.93 -2.81
C GLU A 234 -6.79 23.84 -1.61
N THR A 235 -5.86 23.43 -0.75
CA THR A 235 -5.42 24.19 0.42
C THR A 235 -4.81 25.54 0.03
N LEU A 236 -3.95 25.57 -1.00
CA LEU A 236 -3.36 26.81 -1.52
C LEU A 236 -4.43 27.75 -2.10
N THR A 237 -5.44 27.19 -2.77
CA THR A 237 -6.55 27.95 -3.34
C THR A 237 -7.43 28.58 -2.25
N GLU A 238 -7.73 27.84 -1.19
CA GLU A 238 -8.46 28.36 -0.02
C GLU A 238 -7.69 29.49 0.68
N GLN A 239 -6.39 29.32 0.88
CA GLN A 239 -5.53 30.37 1.44
C GLN A 239 -5.51 31.62 0.56
N TYR A 240 -5.33 31.45 -0.76
CA TYR A 240 -5.36 32.56 -1.72
C TYR A 240 -6.68 33.35 -1.62
N LEU A 241 -7.81 32.64 -1.60
CA LEU A 241 -9.13 33.28 -1.52
C LEU A 241 -9.33 34.01 -0.19
N SER A 242 -8.93 33.41 0.93
CA SER A 242 -9.01 34.01 2.27
C SER A 242 -8.23 35.33 2.36
N LEU A 243 -6.96 35.33 1.94
CA LEU A 243 -6.13 36.54 1.94
C LEU A 243 -6.69 37.63 1.02
N LYS A 244 -7.27 37.24 -0.12
CA LYS A 244 -7.90 38.16 -1.06
C LYS A 244 -9.15 38.83 -0.47
N ILE A 245 -9.97 38.08 0.28
CA ILE A 245 -11.12 38.61 1.01
C ILE A 245 -10.66 39.58 2.09
N GLU A 246 -9.67 39.22 2.89
CA GLU A 246 -9.13 40.07 3.96
C GLU A 246 -8.57 41.39 3.39
N ARG A 247 -7.77 41.32 2.32
CA ARG A 247 -7.25 42.51 1.65
C ARG A 247 -8.38 43.42 1.18
N THR A 248 -9.40 42.86 0.53
CA THR A 248 -10.54 43.61 0.01
C THR A 248 -11.32 44.30 1.14
N ALA A 249 -11.50 43.61 2.28
CA ALA A 249 -12.16 44.19 3.45
C ALA A 249 -11.35 45.34 4.06
N LEU A 250 -10.02 45.20 4.18
CA LEU A 250 -9.15 46.27 4.65
C LEU A 250 -9.14 47.47 3.69
N GLU A 251 -9.06 47.22 2.38
CA GLU A 251 -9.14 48.26 1.33
C GLU A 251 -10.46 49.04 1.43
N ALA A 252 -11.59 48.35 1.64
CA ALA A 252 -12.90 48.97 1.83
C ALA A 252 -13.01 49.79 3.13
N SER A 253 -12.19 49.50 4.15
CA SER A 253 -12.17 50.26 5.41
C SER A 253 -11.42 51.59 5.32
N LEU A 254 -10.46 51.72 4.39
CA LEU A 254 -9.58 52.90 4.28
C LEU A 254 -10.36 54.21 4.02
N PRO A 255 -11.34 54.26 3.10
CA PRO A 255 -12.14 55.47 2.88
C PRO A 255 -12.90 55.93 4.12
N ALA A 256 -13.51 54.99 4.86
CA ALA A 256 -14.27 55.30 6.07
C ALA A 256 -13.37 55.86 7.19
N LEU A 257 -12.19 55.27 7.38
CA LEU A 257 -11.18 55.80 8.32
C LEU A 257 -10.70 57.18 7.90
N LYS A 258 -10.50 57.39 6.59
CA LYS A 258 -10.08 58.69 6.05
C LYS A 258 -11.12 59.78 6.29
N GLU A 259 -12.40 59.47 6.05
CA GLU A 259 -13.51 60.38 6.33
C GLU A 259 -13.61 60.72 7.83
N GLN A 260 -13.45 59.73 8.72
CA GLN A 260 -13.42 59.96 10.17
C GLN A 260 -12.27 60.89 10.59
N MET A 261 -11.06 60.68 10.05
CA MET A 261 -9.92 61.57 10.30
C MET A 261 -10.19 63.00 9.80
N ASP A 262 -10.75 63.16 8.62
CA ASP A 262 -11.01 64.48 8.03
C ASP A 262 -12.09 65.24 8.84
N ARG A 263 -13.12 64.54 9.33
CA ARG A 263 -14.14 65.10 10.24
C ARG A 263 -13.55 65.51 11.59
N LEU A 264 -12.71 64.67 12.20
CA LEU A 264 -12.03 64.99 13.46
C LEU A 264 -11.09 66.18 13.31
N LYS A 265 -10.35 66.25 12.21
CA LYS A 265 -9.47 67.38 11.91
C LYS A 265 -10.25 68.69 11.83
N GLY A 266 -11.38 68.71 11.12
CA GLY A 266 -12.26 69.89 11.07
C GLY A 266 -12.72 70.33 12.47
N ARG A 267 -13.11 69.38 13.33
CA ARG A 267 -13.50 69.69 14.73
C ARG A 267 -12.35 70.26 15.56
N ILE A 268 -11.14 69.74 15.39
CA ILE A 268 -9.93 70.26 16.06
C ILE A 268 -9.63 71.68 15.57
N ASP A 269 -9.71 71.92 14.26
CA ASP A 269 -9.46 73.24 13.66
C ASP A 269 -10.48 74.28 14.17
N ASP A 270 -11.76 73.91 14.30
CA ASP A 270 -12.80 74.75 14.90
C ASP A 270 -12.50 75.09 16.38
N LEU A 271 -12.07 74.09 17.17
CA LEU A 271 -11.71 74.27 18.58
C LEU A 271 -10.44 75.11 18.78
N LEU A 272 -9.55 75.20 17.78
CA LEU A 272 -8.38 76.08 17.81
C LEU A 272 -8.74 77.55 17.53
N ASN A 273 -9.93 77.83 16.98
CA ASN A 273 -10.38 79.19 16.71
C ASN A 273 -10.69 79.94 18.03
N LYS A 274 -9.92 81.00 18.30
CA LYS A 274 -10.01 81.79 19.55
C LYS A 274 -11.34 82.53 19.74
N ASN A 275 -12.12 82.72 18.68
CA ASN A 275 -13.42 83.42 18.74
C ASN A 275 -14.61 82.50 19.03
N LEU A 276 -14.36 81.22 19.33
CA LEU A 276 -15.39 80.23 19.61
C LEU A 276 -16.01 80.45 21.00
N LEU A 277 -17.30 80.80 21.05
CA LEU A 277 -18.05 81.14 22.27
C LEU A 277 -18.71 79.94 22.96
N SER A 278 -19.05 78.90 22.18
CA SER A 278 -19.67 77.66 22.67
C SER A 278 -19.01 76.46 22.02
N CYS A 279 -18.90 75.37 22.76
CA CYS A 279 -18.30 74.13 22.30
C CYS A 279 -19.20 73.48 21.21
N PRO A 280 -18.67 73.17 20.01
CA PRO A 280 -19.44 72.60 18.89
C PRO A 280 -19.84 71.13 19.12
N LEU A 281 -19.35 70.50 20.20
CA LEU A 281 -19.62 69.11 20.54
C LEU A 281 -20.73 68.95 21.58
N CYS A 282 -20.77 69.79 22.60
CA CYS A 282 -21.71 69.68 23.71
C CYS A 282 -22.65 70.89 23.86
N GLY A 283 -22.42 71.97 23.09
CA GLY A 283 -23.23 73.20 23.13
C GLY A 283 -23.02 74.08 24.36
N GLN A 284 -22.13 73.69 25.29
CA GLN A 284 -21.85 74.47 26.50
C GLN A 284 -20.93 75.67 26.22
N PRO A 285 -21.00 76.75 27.03
CA PRO A 285 -20.01 77.83 26.99
C PRO A 285 -18.60 77.25 27.19
N ILE A 286 -17.66 77.61 26.31
CA ILE A 286 -16.34 76.98 26.30
C ILE A 286 -15.33 77.81 27.10
N SER A 287 -14.85 77.27 28.23
CA SER A 287 -13.70 77.82 28.96
C SER A 287 -12.38 77.36 28.36
N GLU A 288 -11.26 78.02 28.70
CA GLU A 288 -9.93 77.59 28.26
C GLU A 288 -9.60 76.17 28.74
N ASP A 289 -9.93 75.84 30.00
CA ASP A 289 -9.71 74.50 30.57
C ASP A 289 -10.57 73.43 29.86
N HIS A 290 -11.84 73.72 29.60
CA HIS A 290 -12.73 72.79 28.89
C HIS A 290 -12.24 72.55 27.45
N ARG A 291 -11.78 73.61 26.77
CA ARG A 291 -11.18 73.52 25.43
C ARG A 291 -9.94 72.62 25.43
N ALA A 292 -9.05 72.79 26.40
CA ALA A 292 -7.82 72.00 26.49
C ALA A 292 -8.09 70.50 26.67
N VAL A 293 -9.06 70.14 27.53
CA VAL A 293 -9.45 68.73 27.76
C VAL A 293 -10.03 68.09 26.49
N VAL A 294 -11.01 68.74 25.87
CA VAL A 294 -11.67 68.23 24.65
C VAL A 294 -10.67 68.09 23.50
N LEU A 295 -9.73 69.03 23.38
CA LEU A 295 -8.71 69.00 22.33
C LEU A 295 -7.73 67.85 22.53
N LEU A 296 -7.35 67.55 23.77
CA LEU A 296 -6.55 66.37 24.13
C LEU A 296 -7.26 65.05 23.77
N GLU A 297 -8.54 64.93 24.09
CA GLU A 297 -9.35 63.75 23.76
C GLU A 297 -9.42 63.52 22.25
N LEU A 298 -9.80 64.54 21.47
CA LEU A 298 -9.88 64.44 20.00
C LEU A 298 -8.52 64.17 19.35
N GLN A 299 -7.44 64.74 19.89
CA GLN A 299 -6.09 64.43 19.41
C GLN A 299 -5.70 62.97 19.68
N SER A 300 -6.10 62.41 20.82
CA SER A 300 -5.88 61.00 21.14
C SER A 300 -6.68 60.07 20.22
N GLU A 301 -7.95 60.40 19.96
CA GLU A 301 -8.82 59.68 19.04
C GLU A 301 -8.28 59.75 17.59
N GLY A 302 -7.90 60.94 17.13
CA GLY A 302 -7.29 61.14 15.82
C GLY A 302 -5.98 60.36 15.65
N ARG A 303 -5.14 60.27 16.70
CA ARG A 303 -3.94 59.43 16.69
C ARG A 303 -4.31 57.95 16.54
N ALA A 304 -5.27 57.45 17.31
CA ALA A 304 -5.71 56.05 17.23
C ALA A 304 -6.27 55.70 15.84
N ILE A 305 -7.09 56.56 15.24
CA ILE A 305 -7.62 56.33 13.88
C ILE A 305 -6.49 56.38 12.85
N GLY A 306 -5.55 57.34 12.98
CA GLY A 306 -4.38 57.43 12.11
C GLY A 306 -3.46 56.22 12.21
N ASP A 307 -3.27 55.67 13.41
CA ASP A 307 -2.50 54.45 13.64
C ASP A 307 -3.18 53.24 12.98
N ARG A 308 -4.51 53.10 13.13
CA ARG A 308 -5.29 52.05 12.44
C ARG A 308 -5.20 52.17 10.92
N TYR A 309 -5.29 53.39 10.38
CA TYR A 309 -5.15 53.61 8.94
C TYR A 309 -3.77 53.16 8.41
N ARG A 310 -2.69 53.57 9.09
CA ARG A 310 -1.32 53.15 8.73
C ARG A 310 -1.11 51.66 8.89
N ALA A 311 -1.64 51.06 9.95
CA ALA A 311 -1.57 49.61 10.17
C ALA A 311 -2.30 48.85 9.05
N ASN A 312 -3.52 49.26 8.69
CA ASN A 312 -4.27 48.64 7.59
C ASN A 312 -3.51 48.75 6.25
N GLN A 313 -2.89 49.90 5.96
CA GLN A 313 -2.06 50.06 4.77
C GLN A 313 -0.86 49.10 4.75
N GLN A 314 -0.17 48.93 5.88
CA GLN A 314 0.93 47.98 6.00
C GLN A 314 0.46 46.54 5.80
N THR A 315 -0.66 46.16 6.41
CA THR A 315 -1.25 44.82 6.25
C THR A 315 -1.66 44.58 4.79
N ILE A 316 -2.27 45.56 4.11
CA ILE A 316 -2.62 45.44 2.68
C ILE A 316 -1.37 45.20 1.82
N GLN A 317 -0.25 45.89 2.09
CA GLN A 317 1.01 45.68 1.36
C GLN A 317 1.57 44.27 1.60
N ALA A 318 1.55 43.80 2.85
CA ALA A 318 1.97 42.44 3.19
C ALA A 318 1.08 41.38 2.50
N LEU A 319 -0.25 41.52 2.61
CA LEU A 319 -1.22 40.64 1.95
C LEU A 319 -1.05 40.64 0.44
N SER A 320 -0.82 41.80 -0.19
CA SER A 320 -0.60 41.88 -1.63
C SER A 320 0.63 41.09 -2.10
N SER A 321 1.69 41.09 -1.29
CA SER A 321 2.89 40.31 -1.56
C SER A 321 2.62 38.80 -1.46
N SER A 322 1.92 38.37 -0.40
CA SER A 322 1.53 36.97 -0.22
C SER A 322 0.56 36.47 -1.28
N ILE A 323 -0.44 37.28 -1.66
CA ILE A 323 -1.40 36.98 -2.73
C ILE A 323 -0.66 36.77 -4.04
N LYS A 324 0.29 37.66 -4.38
CA LYS A 324 1.07 37.53 -5.62
C LYS A 324 1.90 36.25 -5.64
N HIS A 325 2.47 35.85 -4.50
CA HIS A 325 3.19 34.59 -4.39
C HIS A 325 2.26 33.39 -4.59
N LEU A 326 1.14 33.34 -3.87
CA LEU A 326 0.16 32.25 -4.02
C LEU A 326 -0.45 32.19 -5.42
N GLU A 327 -0.68 33.34 -6.07
CA GLU A 327 -1.16 33.42 -7.45
C GLU A 327 -0.20 32.74 -8.44
N THR A 328 1.12 32.85 -8.21
CA THR A 328 2.09 32.11 -9.04
C THR A 328 2.08 30.60 -8.80
N LEU A 329 1.66 30.15 -7.62
CA LEU A 329 1.56 28.73 -7.28
C LEU A 329 0.23 28.13 -7.77
N THR A 330 -0.87 28.88 -7.73
CA THR A 330 -2.20 28.42 -8.15
C THR A 330 -2.44 28.53 -9.67
N LEU A 331 -1.69 29.39 -10.38
CA LEU A 331 -1.73 29.51 -11.84
C LEU A 331 -0.77 28.56 -12.58
N ARG A 332 0.15 27.90 -11.86
CA ARG A 332 0.92 26.80 -12.45
C ARG A 332 -0.02 25.62 -12.66
N ASN A 333 -0.05 25.08 -13.87
CA ASN A 333 -0.78 23.86 -14.12
C ASN A 333 -0.15 22.74 -13.27
N PRO A 334 -0.94 21.90 -12.58
CA PRO A 334 -0.41 20.75 -11.83
C PRO A 334 0.40 19.77 -12.69
N THR A 335 0.33 19.91 -14.02
CA THR A 335 0.99 19.07 -15.02
C THR A 335 2.24 19.71 -15.64
N ASP A 336 2.63 20.93 -15.25
CA ASP A 336 3.88 21.51 -15.75
C ASP A 336 5.08 20.85 -15.05
N PRO A 337 5.98 20.17 -15.78
CA PRO A 337 7.13 19.51 -15.17
C PRO A 337 8.10 20.56 -14.61
N THR A 338 8.67 20.24 -13.44
CA THR A 338 9.74 20.99 -12.76
C THR A 338 11.02 21.10 -13.60
#